data_AF-A0A7W5YC74-F1
#
_entry.id   AF-A0A7W5YC74-F1
#
_cell.length_a   1.000
_cell.length_b   1.000
_cell.length_c   1.000
_cell.angle_alpha   90.00
_cell.angle_beta   90.00
_cell.angle_gamma   90.00
#
_symmetry.space_group_name_H-M   'P 1'
#
loop_
_entity.id
_entity.type
_entity.pdbx_description
1 polymer ?
#
loop_
_entity_poly.entity_id
_entity_poly.type
_entity_poly.pdbx_seq_one_letter_code
_entity_poly.pdbx_strand_id
1 'polypeptide(L)'
;MAQRSGLAASALRFYERKGLISPVGRNGIRRAYEPETLSRLALIACARSAGFTLTEIAALLHARPSDEALRERVAQKADELDGRIAQLTRMRDSLRHAASCTHDPLVSCPEFKQVVRGETPDSAS
;
A
#
# COMPACT_ATOMS: atom_id res chain seq x y z
N MET A 1 17.07 10.39 14.31
CA MET A 1 16.49 9.26 13.54
C MET A 1 14.98 9.17 13.63
N ALA A 2 14.30 9.51 14.76
CA ALA A 2 12.85 9.80 14.72
C ALA A 2 12.53 10.88 13.65
N GLN A 3 13.41 11.88 13.50
CA GLN A 3 13.36 12.85 12.39
C GLN A 3 13.78 12.31 11.00
N ARG A 4 14.48 11.17 10.88
CA ARG A 4 14.96 10.64 9.58
C ARG A 4 14.12 9.48 9.04
N SER A 5 13.42 8.74 9.91
CA SER A 5 12.48 7.68 9.51
C SER A 5 11.02 8.14 9.47
N GLY A 6 10.71 9.36 9.94
CA GLY A 6 9.33 9.87 10.05
C GLY A 6 8.45 9.11 11.05
N LEU A 7 8.99 8.15 11.78
CA LEU A 7 8.24 7.27 12.69
C LEU A 7 8.41 7.71 14.14
N ALA A 8 7.31 7.70 14.88
CA ALA A 8 7.31 7.98 16.32
C ALA A 8 8.17 6.95 17.08
N ALA A 9 8.83 7.40 18.16
CA ALA A 9 9.66 6.52 18.99
C ALA A 9 8.88 5.34 19.61
N SER A 10 7.57 5.48 19.81
CA SER A 10 6.68 4.40 20.23
C SER A 10 6.53 3.30 19.16
N ALA A 11 6.43 3.68 17.88
CA ALA A 11 6.38 2.75 16.76
C ALA A 11 7.69 1.96 16.63
N LEU A 12 8.84 2.62 16.78
CA LEU A 12 10.14 1.95 16.80
C LEU A 12 10.25 0.93 17.94
N ARG A 13 9.86 1.29 19.17
CA ARG A 13 9.83 0.35 20.30
C ARG A 13 8.87 -0.80 20.08
N PHE A 14 7.71 -0.54 19.46
CA PHE A 14 6.75 -1.58 19.13
C PHE A 14 7.32 -2.56 18.10
N TYR A 15 8.00 -2.07 17.08
CA TYR A 15 8.68 -2.90 16.08
C TYR A 15 9.84 -3.70 16.67
N GLU A 16 10.63 -3.13 17.58
CA GLU A 16 11.65 -3.88 18.34
C GLU A 16 11.04 -5.04 19.13
N ARG A 17 9.96 -4.81 19.87
CA ARG A 17 9.29 -5.88 20.63
C ARG A 17 8.71 -6.99 19.77
N LYS A 18 8.35 -6.68 18.52
CA LYS A 18 7.85 -7.65 17.54
C LYS A 18 8.98 -8.31 16.73
N GLY A 19 10.25 -8.04 17.04
CA GLY A 19 11.40 -8.58 16.32
C GLY A 19 11.58 -8.02 14.90
N LEU A 20 10.85 -6.95 14.56
CA LEU A 20 10.81 -6.37 13.22
C LEU A 20 12.03 -5.50 12.93
N ILE A 21 12.67 -4.96 13.96
CA ILE A 21 13.92 -4.21 13.87
C ILE A 21 14.77 -4.53 15.11
N SER A 22 16.09 -4.52 14.96
CA SER A 22 17.02 -4.70 16.07
C SER A 22 17.96 -3.48 16.16
N PRO A 23 18.14 -2.88 17.34
CA PRO A 23 19.15 -1.85 17.53
C PRO A 23 20.54 -2.52 17.48
N VAL A 24 21.48 -1.88 16.78
CA VAL A 24 22.84 -2.44 16.57
C VAL A 24 23.76 -2.06 17.73
N GLY A 25 23.35 -1.07 18.53
CA GLY A 25 24.00 -0.68 19.77
C GLY A 25 23.32 0.53 20.41
N ARG A 26 23.85 0.95 21.57
CA ARG A 26 23.54 2.24 22.18
C ARG A 26 24.74 3.17 22.00
N ASN A 27 24.56 4.26 21.25
CA ASN A 27 25.49 5.38 21.26
C ASN A 27 24.98 6.38 22.31
N GLY A 28 25.27 6.11 23.59
CA GLY A 28 24.72 6.85 24.72
C GLY A 28 23.20 6.61 24.92
N ILE A 29 22.40 7.67 25.05
CA ILE A 29 20.93 7.59 25.26
C ILE A 29 20.17 7.19 23.98
N ARG A 30 20.81 7.27 22.79
CA ARG A 30 20.16 7.05 21.49
C ARG A 30 20.55 5.70 20.89
N ARG A 31 19.55 4.99 20.37
CA ARG A 31 19.75 3.75 19.60
C ARG A 31 20.33 4.08 18.23
N ALA A 32 21.39 3.38 17.85
CA ALA A 32 21.92 3.42 16.49
C ALA A 32 21.30 2.27 15.68
N TYR A 33 20.88 2.57 14.46
CA TYR A 33 20.31 1.62 13.51
C TYR A 33 21.12 1.65 12.23
N GLU A 34 21.52 0.49 11.73
CA GLU A 34 22.25 0.33 10.46
C GLU A 34 21.36 0.70 9.25
N PRO A 35 21.94 1.01 8.07
CA PRO A 35 21.19 1.24 6.83
C PRO A 35 20.20 0.12 6.50
N GLU A 36 20.51 -1.13 6.85
CA GLU A 36 19.62 -2.28 6.71
C GLU A 36 18.30 -2.11 7.48
N THR A 37 18.31 -1.41 8.62
CA THR A 37 17.08 -1.08 9.36
C THR A 37 16.21 -0.09 8.60
N LEU A 38 16.80 0.86 7.86
CA LEU A 38 16.04 1.80 7.04
C LEU A 38 15.32 1.08 5.90
N SER A 39 16.00 0.16 5.22
CA SER A 39 15.39 -0.70 4.20
C SER A 39 14.25 -1.53 4.76
N ARG A 40 14.42 -2.09 5.97
CA ARG A 40 13.39 -2.85 6.67
C ARG A 40 12.19 -2.01 7.07
N LEU A 41 12.41 -0.77 7.52
CA LEU A 41 11.33 0.18 7.80
C LEU A 41 10.57 0.60 6.53
N ALA A 42 11.26 0.77 5.40
CA ALA A 42 10.62 1.04 4.11
C ALA A 42 9.73 -0.13 3.66
N LEU A 43 10.20 -1.37 3.84
CA LEU A 43 9.42 -2.59 3.61
C LEU A 43 8.16 -2.64 4.48
N ILE A 44 8.29 -2.37 5.78
CA ILE A 44 7.15 -2.32 6.72
C ILE A 44 6.16 -1.24 6.28
N ALA A 45 6.64 -0.06 5.89
CA ALA A 45 5.78 1.03 5.42
C ALA A 45 5.02 0.64 4.14
N CYS A 46 5.73 0.06 3.16
CA CYS A 46 5.13 -0.43 1.93
C CYS A 46 4.05 -1.49 2.20
N ALA A 47 4.35 -2.50 3.00
CA ALA A 47 3.40 -3.56 3.33
C ALA A 47 2.18 -3.02 4.09
N ARG A 48 2.34 -2.04 4.97
CA ARG A 48 1.20 -1.38 5.61
C ARG A 48 0.33 -0.64 4.61
N SER A 49 0.91 0.07 3.64
CA SER A 49 0.16 0.73 2.57
C SER A 49 -0.54 -0.26 1.65
N ALA A 50 0.02 -1.45 1.46
CA ALA A 50 -0.62 -2.57 0.77
C ALA A 50 -1.80 -3.20 1.55
N GLY A 51 -1.99 -2.83 2.83
CA GLY A 51 -3.10 -3.31 3.66
C GLY A 51 -2.74 -4.52 4.54
N PHE A 52 -1.46 -4.88 4.66
CA PHE A 52 -1.04 -5.92 5.60
C PHE A 52 -1.12 -5.43 7.04
N THR A 53 -1.54 -6.33 7.93
CA THR A 53 -1.45 -6.13 9.38
C THR A 53 -0.01 -6.26 9.85
N LEU A 54 0.31 -5.68 11.01
CA LEU A 54 1.66 -5.80 11.59
C LEU A 54 2.06 -7.24 11.92
N THR A 55 1.08 -8.11 12.21
CA THR A 55 1.33 -9.54 12.44
C THR A 55 1.72 -10.24 11.14
N GLU A 56 1.02 -9.96 10.04
CA GLU A 56 1.39 -10.51 8.72
C GLU A 56 2.74 -9.99 8.25
N ILE A 57 3.05 -8.71 8.49
CA ILE A 57 4.35 -8.13 8.19
C ILE A 57 5.46 -8.82 8.98
N ALA A 58 5.21 -9.18 10.25
CA ALA A 58 6.16 -9.96 11.04
C ALA A 58 6.41 -11.34 10.42
N ALA A 59 5.35 -12.04 10.00
CA ALA A 59 5.47 -13.31 9.32
C ALA A 59 6.24 -13.17 8.00
N LEU A 60 5.97 -12.13 7.21
CA LEU A 60 6.68 -11.83 5.96
C LEU A 60 8.18 -11.63 6.15
N LEU A 61 8.59 -10.92 7.21
CA LEU A 61 10.00 -10.65 7.48
C LEU A 61 10.77 -11.88 7.98
N HIS A 62 10.08 -12.91 8.45
CA HIS A 62 10.68 -14.17 8.92
C HIS A 62 10.37 -15.36 8.01
N ALA A 63 9.72 -15.10 6.89
CA ALA A 63 9.30 -16.07 5.91
C ALA A 63 10.47 -16.84 5.32
N ARG A 64 10.23 -18.12 5.05
CA ARG A 64 11.12 -18.91 4.18
C ARG A 64 10.45 -19.05 2.81
N PRO A 65 11.23 -19.21 1.72
CA PRO A 65 10.65 -19.44 0.39
C PRO A 65 9.70 -20.65 0.32
N SER A 66 9.88 -21.62 1.21
CA SER A 66 9.02 -22.81 1.35
C SER A 66 7.70 -22.54 2.09
N ASP A 67 7.44 -21.33 2.59
CA ASP A 67 6.19 -20.99 3.27
C ASP A 67 5.08 -20.73 2.24
N GLU A 68 4.38 -21.80 1.88
CA GLU A 68 3.31 -21.79 0.87
C GLU A 68 2.11 -20.95 1.30
N ALA A 69 1.68 -21.08 2.56
CA ALA A 69 0.54 -20.34 3.11
C ALA A 69 0.78 -18.83 3.08
N LEU A 70 2.02 -18.41 3.37
CA LEU A 70 2.39 -17.02 3.26
C LEU A 70 2.44 -16.53 1.81
N ARG A 71 3.00 -17.34 0.88
CA ARG A 71 3.01 -16.99 -0.55
C ARG A 71 1.60 -16.78 -1.08
N GLU A 72 0.68 -17.67 -0.71
CA GLU A 72 -0.73 -17.55 -1.06
C GLU A 72 -1.34 -16.26 -0.50
N ARG A 73 -1.08 -15.94 0.78
CA ARG A 73 -1.55 -14.69 1.39
C ARG A 73 -1.02 -13.45 0.68
N VAL A 74 0.25 -13.45 0.27
CA VAL A 74 0.84 -12.32 -0.47
C VAL A 74 0.19 -12.17 -1.84
N ALA A 75 -0.03 -13.28 -2.56
CA ALA A 75 -0.72 -13.26 -3.84
C ALA A 75 -2.15 -12.71 -3.69
N GLN A 76 -2.91 -13.18 -2.70
CA GLN A 76 -4.25 -12.66 -2.41
C GLN A 76 -4.24 -11.13 -2.15
N LYS A 77 -3.22 -10.60 -1.47
CA LYS A 77 -3.10 -9.14 -1.28
C LYS A 77 -2.71 -8.40 -2.55
N ALA A 78 -1.96 -9.01 -3.45
CA ALA A 78 -1.73 -8.44 -4.77
C ALA A 78 -3.05 -8.35 -5.55
N ASP A 79 -3.86 -9.41 -5.56
CA ASP A 79 -5.16 -9.42 -6.24
C ASP A 79 -6.13 -8.36 -5.66
N GLU A 80 -6.15 -8.20 -4.33
CA GLU A 80 -6.92 -7.13 -3.67
C GLU A 80 -6.46 -5.73 -4.10
N LEU A 81 -5.14 -5.52 -4.27
CA LEU A 81 -4.59 -4.27 -4.75
C LEU A 81 -4.94 -4.02 -6.22
N ASP A 82 -4.89 -5.04 -7.06
CA ASP A 82 -5.30 -4.93 -8.47
C ASP A 82 -6.78 -4.53 -8.60
N GLY A 83 -7.65 -5.09 -7.76
CA GLY A 83 -9.04 -4.67 -7.66
C GLY A 83 -9.20 -3.19 -7.30
N ARG A 84 -8.41 -2.69 -6.34
CA ARG A 84 -8.40 -1.26 -5.95
C ARG A 84 -7.82 -0.38 -7.05
N ILE A 85 -6.76 -0.81 -7.74
CA ILE A 85 -6.16 -0.09 -8.86
C ILE A 85 -7.19 0.06 -9.99
N ALA A 86 -7.92 -1.01 -10.33
CA ALA A 86 -8.96 -0.98 -11.33
C ALA A 86 -10.10 0.00 -10.95
N GLN A 87 -10.50 0.02 -9.68
CA GLN A 87 -11.48 0.99 -9.18
C GLN A 87 -10.98 2.44 -9.28
N LEU A 88 -9.78 2.72 -8.77
CA LEU A 88 -9.19 4.07 -8.78
C LEU A 88 -8.93 4.56 -10.20
N THR A 89 -8.57 3.67 -11.11
CA THR A 89 -8.41 3.96 -12.54
C THR A 89 -9.73 4.40 -13.15
N ARG A 90 -10.82 3.65 -12.94
CA ARG A 90 -12.16 4.03 -13.40
C ARG A 90 -12.60 5.39 -12.86
N MET A 91 -12.36 5.65 -11.57
CA MET A 91 -12.68 6.94 -10.95
C MET A 91 -11.88 8.09 -11.58
N ARG A 92 -10.56 7.91 -11.76
CA ARG A 92 -9.69 8.91 -12.41
C ARG A 92 -10.17 9.21 -13.83
N ASP A 93 -10.51 8.17 -14.58
CA ASP A 93 -10.93 8.33 -15.97
C ASP A 93 -12.30 9.00 -16.09
N SER A 94 -13.22 8.74 -15.14
CA SER A 94 -14.49 9.48 -15.00
C SER A 94 -14.24 10.98 -14.76
N LEU A 95 -13.32 11.32 -13.87
CA LEU A 95 -12.98 12.72 -13.56
C LEU A 95 -12.32 13.43 -14.74
N ARG A 96 -11.47 12.71 -15.49
CA ARG A 96 -10.86 13.24 -16.72
C ARG A 96 -11.93 13.50 -17.80
N HIS A 97 -12.85 12.57 -18.00
CA HIS A 97 -13.96 12.77 -18.93
C HIS A 97 -14.82 13.97 -18.53
N ALA A 98 -15.18 14.07 -17.24
CA ALA A 98 -15.94 15.20 -16.71
C ALA A 98 -15.28 16.56 -16.98
N ALA A 99 -13.95 16.62 -16.95
CA ALA A 99 -13.20 17.85 -17.19
C ALA A 99 -13.17 18.30 -18.66
N SER A 100 -13.34 17.38 -19.62
CA SER A 100 -13.31 17.70 -21.06
C SER A 100 -14.68 17.61 -21.75
N CYS A 101 -15.70 17.12 -21.06
CA CYS A 101 -17.02 16.90 -21.65
C CYS A 101 -17.80 18.21 -21.79
N THR A 102 -18.41 18.37 -22.96
CA THR A 102 -19.20 19.56 -23.34
C THR A 102 -20.71 19.34 -23.20
N HIS A 103 -21.16 18.21 -22.66
CA HIS A 103 -22.58 17.94 -22.45
C HIS A 103 -23.18 18.83 -21.36
N ASP A 104 -24.40 19.32 -21.61
CA ASP A 104 -25.20 20.05 -20.64
C ASP A 104 -26.58 19.38 -20.45
N PRO A 105 -26.92 18.92 -19.23
CA PRO A 105 -26.05 18.85 -18.06
C PRO A 105 -25.05 17.69 -18.21
N LEU A 106 -23.86 17.86 -17.64
CA LEU A 106 -22.77 16.87 -17.69
C LEU A 106 -23.22 15.46 -17.26
N VAL A 107 -24.09 15.39 -16.26
CA VAL A 107 -24.67 14.14 -15.74
C VAL A 107 -25.55 13.39 -16.74
N SER A 108 -25.96 14.03 -17.84
CA SER A 108 -26.68 13.41 -18.95
C SER A 108 -25.76 12.73 -19.95
N CYS A 109 -24.45 12.96 -19.89
CA CYS A 109 -23.49 12.35 -20.80
C CYS A 109 -23.52 10.82 -20.68
N PRO A 110 -23.75 10.08 -21.78
CA PRO A 110 -23.83 8.62 -21.76
C PRO A 110 -22.50 7.98 -21.38
N GLU A 111 -21.38 8.51 -21.85
CA GLU A 111 -20.05 8.04 -21.45
C GLU A 111 -19.81 8.23 -19.95
N PHE A 112 -20.06 9.43 -19.41
CA PHE A 112 -19.94 9.68 -17.98
C PHE A 112 -20.79 8.72 -17.13
N LYS A 113 -22.03 8.41 -17.57
CA LYS A 113 -22.90 7.44 -16.90
C LYS A 113 -22.32 6.01 -16.90
N GLN A 114 -21.70 5.57 -18.00
CA GLN A 114 -21.07 4.25 -18.10
C GLN A 114 -19.84 4.15 -17.19
N VAL A 115 -18.95 5.14 -17.24
CA VAL A 115 -17.72 5.11 -16.41
C VAL A 115 -18.05 5.17 -14.91
N VAL A 116 -19.04 5.96 -14.49
CA VAL A 116 -19.47 6.05 -13.08
C VAL A 116 -20.15 4.77 -12.59
N ARG A 117 -20.91 4.06 -13.44
CA ARG A 117 -21.52 2.77 -13.09
C ARG A 117 -20.51 1.63 -13.01
N GLY A 118 -19.28 1.85 -13.48
CA GLY A 118 -18.23 0.85 -13.49
C GLY A 118 -18.41 -0.21 -14.58
N GLU A 119 -19.30 0.05 -15.54
CA GLU A 119 -19.44 -0.72 -16.78
C GLU A 119 -18.37 -0.23 -17.75
N THR A 120 -17.45 -1.11 -18.15
CA THR A 120 -16.51 -0.82 -19.23
C THR A 120 -17.30 -0.42 -20.48
N PRO A 121 -16.97 0.69 -21.15
CA PRO A 121 -17.68 1.09 -22.35
C PRO A 121 -17.42 0.02 -23.41
N ASP A 122 -18.48 -0.67 -23.81
CA ASP A 122 -18.49 -1.56 -24.97
C ASP A 122 -18.23 -0.67 -26.19
N SER A 123 -17.04 -0.82 -26.76
CA SER A 123 -16.59 -0.10 -27.94
C SER A 123 -17.43 -0.56 -29.13
N ALA A 124 -18.52 0.15 -29.40
CA ALA A 124 -19.28 0.02 -30.63
C ALA A 124 -19.42 1.39 -31.29
N SER A 125 -18.45 1.72 -32.17
CA SER A 125 -18.64 2.41 -33.46
C SER A 125 -17.34 2.38 -34.25
#